data_AF-A0A7W1D4U2-F1
#
_entry.id   AF-A0A7W1D4U2-F1
#
_cell.length_a   1.000
_cell.length_b   1.000
_cell.length_c   1.000
_cell.angle_alpha   90.00
_cell.angle_beta   90.00
_cell.angle_gamma   90.00
#
_symmetry.space_group_name_H-M   'P 1'
#
loop_
_entity.id
_entity.type
_entity.pdbx_description
1 polymer ?
#
loop_
_entity_poly.entity_id
_entity_poly.type
_entity_poly.pdbx_seq_one_letter_code
_entity_poly.pdbx_strand_id
1 'polypeptide(L)'
;MSRQQKPSRQVSVDEQIQVVLAVLKGELSLAEAARRHGVSSATVGNWRDRFVDAGKAGMDRSRPGPDGGQSQTERRLRHECEQLKLALAEATVQLRICAVIDYATKYCLAATVTPTSRGQDALGCLRRAVVEAERVIGEAPARSPS
;
A
#
# COMPACT_ATOMS: atom_id res chain seq x y z
N MET A 1 44.27 -21.43 37.61
CA MET A 1 44.64 -21.24 36.19
C MET A 1 43.51 -20.52 35.47
N SER A 2 43.56 -19.19 35.42
CA SER A 2 42.52 -18.39 34.79
C SER A 2 42.66 -18.47 33.27
N ARG A 3 41.73 -19.14 32.59
CA ARG A 3 41.63 -19.09 31.12
C ARG A 3 41.24 -17.67 30.75
N GLN A 4 42.21 -16.86 30.30
CA GLN A 4 41.89 -15.59 29.65
C GLN A 4 41.11 -15.89 28.36
N GLN A 5 39.81 -15.62 28.36
CA GLN A 5 39.02 -15.55 27.13
C GLN A 5 39.42 -14.28 26.38
N LYS A 6 40.27 -14.47 25.37
CA LYS A 6 40.68 -13.44 24.41
C LYS A 6 39.44 -12.98 23.63
N PRO A 7 39.18 -11.67 23.50
CA PRO A 7 37.96 -11.17 22.87
C PRO A 7 37.86 -11.66 21.41
N SER A 8 36.80 -12.36 21.07
CA SER A 8 36.54 -12.86 19.73
C SER A 8 36.32 -11.70 18.78
N ARG A 9 37.19 -11.55 17.77
CA ARG A 9 37.05 -10.60 16.68
C ARG A 9 35.72 -10.88 15.97
N GLN A 10 34.77 -9.95 16.07
CA GLN A 10 33.50 -10.03 15.35
C GLN A 10 33.77 -9.77 13.87
N VAL A 11 33.67 -10.82 13.07
CA VAL A 11 33.72 -10.75 11.61
C VAL A 11 32.43 -10.10 11.13
N SER A 12 32.54 -9.10 10.26
CA SER A 12 31.34 -8.45 9.69
C SER A 12 30.60 -9.41 8.76
N VAL A 13 29.34 -9.12 8.45
CA VAL A 13 28.54 -9.97 7.54
C VAL A 13 29.19 -10.04 6.15
N ASP A 14 29.72 -8.92 5.64
CA ASP A 14 30.38 -8.87 4.34
C ASP A 14 31.69 -9.69 4.34
N GLU A 15 32.50 -9.59 5.40
CA GLU A 15 33.69 -10.41 5.56
C GLU A 15 33.36 -11.90 5.66
N GLN A 16 32.29 -12.25 6.38
CA GLN A 16 31.81 -13.63 6.48
C GLN A 16 31.41 -14.17 5.10
N ILE A 17 30.72 -13.37 4.27
CA ILE A 17 30.36 -13.76 2.90
C ILE A 17 31.61 -13.98 2.05
N GLN A 18 32.58 -13.07 2.08
CA GLN A 18 33.84 -13.22 1.34
C GLN A 18 34.59 -14.49 1.73
N VAL A 19 34.68 -14.78 3.03
CA VAL A 19 35.31 -16.00 3.55
C VAL A 19 34.59 -17.26 3.05
N VAL A 20 33.26 -17.29 3.14
CA VAL A 20 32.46 -18.43 2.66
C VAL A 20 32.64 -18.64 1.16
N LEU A 21 32.66 -17.57 0.36
CA LEU A 21 32.89 -17.65 -1.08
C LEU A 21 34.30 -18.17 -1.41
N ALA A 22 35.34 -17.69 -0.73
CA ALA A 22 36.71 -18.17 -0.93
C ALA A 22 36.87 -19.66 -0.55
N VAL A 23 36.19 -20.10 0.52
CA VAL A 23 36.15 -21.51 0.93
C VAL A 23 35.40 -22.37 -0.09
N LEU A 24 34.27 -21.91 -0.61
CA LEU A 24 33.50 -22.64 -1.63
C LEU A 24 34.24 -22.75 -2.97
N LYS A 25 35.03 -21.72 -3.34
CA LYS A 25 35.91 -21.76 -4.51
C LYS A 25 37.14 -22.65 -4.34
N GLY A 26 37.46 -23.07 -3.11
CA GLY A 26 38.66 -23.84 -2.78
C GLY A 26 39.94 -23.01 -2.66
N GLU A 27 39.84 -21.67 -2.68
CA GLU A 27 40.97 -20.75 -2.52
C GLU A 27 41.51 -20.74 -1.08
N LEU A 28 40.63 -20.99 -0.09
CA LEU A 28 40.99 -21.16 1.31
C LEU A 28 40.39 -22.46 1.88
N SER A 29 41.19 -23.19 2.67
CA SER A 29 40.63 -24.27 3.50
C SER A 29 39.90 -23.69 4.71
N LEU A 30 38.95 -24.45 5.29
CA LEU A 30 38.24 -24.08 6.51
C LEU A 30 39.20 -23.73 7.67
N ALA A 31 40.32 -24.45 7.77
CA ALA A 31 41.34 -24.22 8.80
C ALA A 31 42.15 -22.94 8.54
N GLU A 32 42.43 -22.62 7.27
CA GLU A 32 43.14 -21.40 6.87
C GLU A 32 42.26 -20.16 7.09
N ALA A 33 40.98 -20.24 6.70
CA ALA A 33 39.99 -19.20 6.94
C ALA A 33 39.78 -18.93 8.45
N ALA A 34 39.66 -20.00 9.24
CA ALA A 34 39.55 -19.93 10.69
C ALA A 34 40.73 -19.16 11.32
N ARG A 35 41.97 -19.49 10.93
CA ARG A 35 43.18 -18.83 11.44
C ARG A 35 43.26 -17.36 11.08
N ARG A 36 43.00 -17.00 9.81
CA ARG A 36 43.10 -15.62 9.34
C ARG A 36 42.08 -14.68 9.98
N HIS A 37 40.89 -15.20 10.27
CA HIS A 37 39.79 -14.40 10.82
C HIS A 37 39.60 -14.59 12.35
N GLY A 38 40.43 -15.41 13.00
CA GLY A 38 40.40 -15.61 14.44
C GLY A 38 39.15 -16.35 14.94
N VAL A 39 38.53 -17.16 14.08
CA VAL A 39 37.32 -17.93 14.38
C VAL A 39 37.61 -19.43 14.35
N SER A 40 36.70 -20.26 14.85
CA SER A 40 36.87 -21.71 14.79
C SER A 40 36.55 -22.26 13.39
N SER A 41 37.18 -23.35 12.99
CA SER A 41 36.87 -24.04 11.72
C SER A 41 35.42 -24.52 11.65
N ALA A 42 34.83 -24.90 12.79
CA ALA A 42 33.41 -25.24 12.91
C ALA A 42 32.50 -24.05 12.62
N THR A 43 32.88 -22.84 13.06
CA THR A 43 32.12 -21.61 12.79
C THR A 43 32.10 -21.29 11.29
N VAL A 44 33.24 -21.39 10.62
CA VAL A 44 33.33 -21.18 9.15
C VAL A 44 32.54 -22.27 8.40
N GLY A 45 32.58 -23.51 8.88
CA GLY A 45 31.75 -24.60 8.34
C GLY A 45 30.25 -24.29 8.44
N ASN A 46 29.79 -23.85 9.60
CA ASN A 46 28.39 -23.43 9.80
C ASN A 46 28.00 -22.25 8.90
N TRP A 47 28.90 -21.28 8.69
CA TRP A 47 28.64 -20.18 7.74
C TRP A 47 28.47 -20.67 6.31
N ARG A 48 29.32 -21.61 5.87
CA ARG A 48 29.22 -22.24 4.54
C ARG A 48 27.91 -22.98 4.40
N ASP A 49 27.55 -23.81 5.38
CA ASP A 49 26.35 -24.65 5.33
C ASP A 49 25.10 -23.76 5.29
N ARG A 50 25.02 -22.74 6.16
CA ARG A 50 23.94 -21.74 6.12
C ARG A 50 23.85 -21.00 4.79
N PHE A 51 24.97 -20.65 4.17
CA PHE A 51 24.98 -19.97 2.87
C PHE A 51 24.45 -20.89 1.75
N VAL A 52 24.90 -22.14 1.71
CA VAL A 52 24.46 -23.13 0.73
C VAL A 52 22.98 -23.47 0.91
N ASP A 53 22.52 -23.65 2.14
CA ASP A 53 21.12 -23.97 2.45
C ASP A 53 20.20 -22.78 2.13
N ALA A 54 20.62 -21.56 2.46
CA ALA A 54 19.91 -20.35 2.07
C ALA A 54 19.87 -20.18 0.54
N GLY A 55 20.97 -20.50 -0.15
CA GLY A 55 21.05 -20.49 -1.61
C GLY A 55 20.09 -21.49 -2.25
N LYS A 56 20.06 -22.74 -1.77
CA LYS A 56 19.10 -23.77 -2.22
C LYS A 56 17.65 -23.35 -1.97
N ALA A 57 17.34 -22.87 -0.77
CA ALA A 57 16.01 -22.38 -0.44
C ALA A 57 15.60 -21.14 -1.26
N GLY A 58 16.55 -20.31 -1.67
CA GLY A 58 16.33 -19.19 -2.59
C GLY A 58 16.06 -19.64 -4.03
N MET A 59 16.78 -20.67 -4.50
CA MET A 59 16.59 -21.26 -5.82
C MET A 59 15.28 -22.04 -5.94
N ASP A 60 14.87 -22.75 -4.90
CA ASP A 60 13.56 -23.43 -4.85
C ASP A 60 12.41 -22.41 -4.86
N ARG A 61 12.58 -21.25 -4.21
CA ARG A 61 11.62 -20.13 -4.29
C ARG A 61 11.63 -19.41 -5.64
N SER A 62 12.79 -19.31 -6.28
CA SER A 62 12.94 -18.65 -7.58
C SER A 62 12.59 -19.55 -8.76
N ARG A 63 12.41 -20.86 -8.55
CA ARG A 63 11.89 -21.74 -9.60
C ARG A 63 10.50 -21.22 -9.98
N PRO A 64 10.28 -20.77 -11.23
CA PRO A 64 8.97 -20.29 -11.62
C PRO A 64 8.02 -21.49 -11.59
N GLY A 65 7.16 -21.56 -10.58
CA GLY A 65 5.88 -22.24 -10.74
C GLY A 65 5.08 -21.51 -11.84
N PRO A 66 3.92 -22.04 -12.26
CA PRO A 66 3.03 -21.38 -13.24
C PRO A 66 2.61 -19.94 -12.86
N ASP A 67 2.96 -19.55 -11.64
CA ASP A 67 2.60 -18.35 -10.91
C ASP A 67 3.73 -17.32 -10.71
N GLY A 68 4.91 -17.55 -11.31
CA GLY A 68 5.94 -16.50 -11.46
C GLY A 68 6.64 -16.03 -10.17
N GLY A 69 6.92 -16.95 -9.24
CA GLY A 69 7.78 -16.67 -8.07
C GLY A 69 7.15 -15.79 -6.98
N GLN A 70 5.87 -15.44 -7.10
CA GLN A 70 5.19 -14.62 -6.09
C GLN A 70 4.76 -15.50 -4.92
N SER A 71 5.28 -15.20 -3.73
CA SER A 71 4.85 -15.85 -2.49
C SER A 71 3.34 -15.63 -2.29
N GLN A 72 2.64 -16.61 -1.71
CA GLN A 72 1.21 -16.51 -1.39
C GLN A 72 0.88 -15.20 -0.63
N THR A 73 1.81 -14.77 0.21
CA THR A 73 1.74 -13.49 0.94
C THR A 73 1.72 -12.28 0.00
N GLU A 74 2.55 -12.27 -1.05
CA GLU A 74 2.58 -11.16 -2.03
C GLU A 74 1.28 -11.07 -2.82
N ARG A 75 0.72 -12.21 -3.20
CA ARG A 75 -0.59 -12.26 -3.89
C ARG A 75 -1.70 -11.71 -3.01
N ARG A 76 -1.71 -12.13 -1.75
CA ARG A 76 -2.66 -11.64 -0.75
C ARG A 76 -2.51 -10.12 -0.56
N LEU A 77 -1.28 -9.64 -0.38
CA LEU A 77 -1.00 -8.21 -0.23
C LEU A 77 -1.43 -7.41 -1.45
N ARG A 78 -1.18 -7.91 -2.66
CA ARG A 78 -1.64 -7.26 -3.90
C ARG A 78 -3.16 -7.19 -3.96
N HIS A 79 -3.85 -8.27 -3.60
CA HIS A 79 -5.30 -8.28 -3.56
C HIS A 79 -5.86 -7.27 -2.54
N GLU A 80 -5.28 -7.23 -1.34
CA GLU A 80 -5.63 -6.25 -0.30
C GLU A 80 -5.36 -4.82 -0.79
N CYS A 81 -4.23 -4.56 -1.46
CA CYS A 81 -3.94 -3.25 -2.04
C CYS A 81 -4.98 -2.83 -3.10
N GLU A 82 -5.41 -3.75 -3.98
CA GLU A 82 -6.44 -3.44 -4.97
C GLU A 82 -7.80 -3.16 -4.32
N GLN A 83 -8.19 -3.94 -3.31
CA GLN A 83 -9.41 -3.67 -2.54
C GLN A 83 -9.36 -2.30 -1.86
N LEU A 84 -8.24 -1.95 -1.24
CA LEU A 84 -8.05 -0.66 -0.59
C LEU A 84 -8.10 0.51 -1.58
N LYS A 85 -7.54 0.35 -2.78
CA LYS A 85 -7.63 1.37 -3.84
C LYS A 85 -9.07 1.60 -4.28
N LEU A 86 -9.84 0.53 -4.44
CA LEU A 86 -11.25 0.63 -4.82
C LEU A 86 -12.06 1.34 -3.74
N ALA A 87 -11.90 0.94 -2.47
CA ALA A 87 -12.58 1.59 -1.34
C ALA A 87 -12.18 3.08 -1.21
N LEU A 88 -10.91 3.41 -1.46
CA LEU A 88 -10.44 4.80 -1.46
C LEU A 88 -11.06 5.61 -2.59
N ALA A 89 -11.17 5.03 -3.79
CA ALA A 89 -11.81 5.69 -4.93
C ALA A 89 -13.29 5.99 -4.65
N GLU A 90 -14.01 5.04 -4.08
CA GLU A 90 -15.41 5.22 -3.67
C GLU A 90 -15.56 6.32 -2.61
N ALA A 91 -14.77 6.26 -1.53
CA ALA A 91 -14.80 7.25 -0.46
C ALA A 91 -14.46 8.66 -0.97
N THR A 92 -13.51 8.78 -1.91
CA THR A 92 -13.14 10.07 -2.52
C THR A 92 -14.30 10.69 -3.28
N VAL A 93 -15.07 9.89 -4.03
CA VAL A 93 -16.27 10.38 -4.73
C VAL A 93 -17.33 10.82 -3.74
N GLN A 94 -17.59 10.02 -2.70
CA GLN A 94 -18.56 10.36 -1.65
C GLN A 94 -18.20 11.69 -0.96
N LEU A 95 -16.93 11.89 -0.59
CA LEU A 95 -16.47 13.14 0.03
C LEU A 95 -16.70 14.36 -0.86
N ARG A 96 -16.42 14.25 -2.16
CA ARG A 96 -16.66 15.35 -3.12
C ARG A 96 -18.14 15.68 -3.24
N ILE A 97 -19.00 14.67 -3.30
CA ILE A 97 -20.46 14.86 -3.35
C ILE A 97 -20.95 15.52 -2.05
N CYS A 98 -20.56 15.00 -0.89
CA CYS A 98 -20.93 15.55 0.41
C CYS A 98 -20.50 17.02 0.56
N ALA A 99 -19.30 17.39 0.11
CA ALA A 99 -18.82 18.76 0.18
C ALA A 99 -19.68 19.72 -0.67
N VAL A 100 -20.10 19.31 -1.87
CA VAL A 100 -20.99 20.10 -2.72
C VAL A 100 -22.37 20.23 -2.09
N ILE A 101 -22.92 19.14 -1.56
CA ILE A 101 -24.24 19.15 -0.89
C ILE A 101 -24.20 20.06 0.35
N ASP A 102 -23.17 19.95 1.18
CA ASP A 102 -22.98 20.80 2.36
C ASP A 102 -22.89 22.28 1.98
N TYR A 103 -22.09 22.61 0.96
CA TYR A 103 -21.98 23.97 0.45
C TYR A 103 -23.31 24.50 -0.07
N ALA A 104 -24.01 23.74 -0.92
CA ALA A 104 -25.31 24.13 -1.47
C ALA A 104 -26.35 24.31 -0.36
N THR A 105 -26.39 23.40 0.61
CA THR A 105 -27.31 23.46 1.75
C THR A 105 -27.05 24.69 2.61
N LYS A 106 -25.78 24.99 2.92
CA LYS A 106 -25.37 26.20 3.64
C LYS A 106 -25.74 27.47 2.88
N TYR A 107 -25.51 27.51 1.57
CA TYR A 107 -25.86 28.65 0.75
C TYR A 107 -27.37 28.89 0.70
N CYS A 108 -28.17 27.84 0.49
CA CYS A 108 -29.63 27.90 0.53
C CYS A 108 -30.14 28.38 1.89
N LEU A 109 -29.56 27.89 2.98
CA LEU A 109 -29.92 28.34 4.34
C LEU A 109 -29.55 29.80 4.57
N ALA A 110 -28.36 30.24 4.13
CA ALA A 110 -27.95 31.64 4.25
C ALA A 110 -28.90 32.56 3.47
N ALA A 111 -29.29 32.17 2.25
CA ALA A 111 -30.23 32.92 1.43
C ALA A 111 -31.63 33.01 2.05
N THR A 112 -32.04 32.07 2.91
CA THR A 112 -33.34 32.11 3.59
C THR A 112 -33.32 32.77 4.96
N VAL A 113 -32.21 32.68 5.70
CA VAL A 113 -32.10 33.21 7.07
C VAL A 113 -31.68 34.68 7.11
N THR A 114 -30.86 35.16 6.16
CA THR A 114 -30.43 36.57 6.08
C THR A 114 -30.65 37.20 4.69
N PRO A 115 -31.86 37.13 4.11
CA PRO A 115 -32.08 37.73 2.80
C PRO A 115 -32.05 39.26 2.93
N THR A 116 -31.28 39.91 2.04
CA THR A 116 -31.48 41.35 1.78
C THR A 116 -32.88 41.57 1.18
N SER A 117 -33.44 42.78 1.23
CA SER A 117 -34.75 43.08 0.62
C SER A 117 -34.81 42.64 -0.85
N ARG A 118 -33.74 42.86 -1.62
CA ARG A 118 -33.59 42.35 -2.99
C ARG A 118 -33.55 40.81 -3.07
N GLY A 119 -32.96 40.15 -2.08
CA GLY A 119 -32.93 38.69 -1.98
C GLY A 119 -34.31 38.09 -1.73
N GLN A 120 -35.13 38.71 -0.88
CA GLN A 120 -36.52 38.29 -0.64
C GLN A 120 -37.38 38.44 -1.90
N ASP A 121 -37.26 39.57 -2.60
CA ASP A 121 -37.99 39.80 -3.86
C ASP A 121 -37.59 38.80 -4.95
N ALA A 122 -36.30 38.53 -5.11
CA ALA A 122 -35.80 37.55 -6.07
C ALA A 122 -36.31 36.13 -5.76
N LEU A 123 -36.27 35.71 -4.49
CA LEU A 123 -36.82 34.42 -4.05
C LEU A 123 -38.34 34.36 -4.28
N GLY A 124 -39.06 35.45 -4.03
CA GLY A 124 -40.51 35.54 -4.29
C GLY A 124 -40.84 35.41 -5.78
N CYS A 125 -40.07 36.04 -6.66
CA CYS A 125 -40.20 35.90 -8.11
C CYS A 125 -39.93 34.48 -8.58
N LEU A 126 -38.85 33.84 -8.09
CA LEU A 126 -38.53 32.45 -8.42
C LEU A 126 -39.64 31.48 -7.97
N ARG A 127 -40.16 31.63 -6.75
CA ARG A 127 -41.26 30.79 -6.25
C ARG A 127 -42.52 30.93 -7.11
N ARG A 128 -42.90 32.16 -7.48
CA ARG A 128 -44.05 32.39 -8.37
C ARG A 128 -43.84 31.75 -9.76
N ALA A 129 -42.63 31.85 -10.31
CA ALA A 129 -42.31 31.21 -11.59
C ALA A 129 -42.38 29.68 -11.51
N VAL A 130 -41.96 29.07 -10.40
CA VAL A 130 -42.09 27.62 -10.17
C VAL A 130 -43.56 27.20 -10.09
N VAL A 131 -44.38 27.91 -9.31
CA VAL A 131 -45.82 27.64 -9.20
C VAL A 131 -46.52 27.73 -10.56
N GLU A 132 -46.16 28.73 -11.37
CA GLU A 132 -46.71 28.89 -12.71
C GLU A 132 -46.25 27.76 -13.64
N ALA A 133 -44.97 27.38 -13.59
CA ALA A 133 -44.46 26.25 -14.37
C ALA A 133 -45.16 24.93 -13.99
N GLU A 134 -45.38 24.68 -12.70
CA GLU A 134 -46.11 23.50 -12.20
C GLU A 134 -47.57 23.51 -12.67
N ARG A 135 -48.23 24.68 -12.67
CA ARG A 135 -49.58 24.85 -13.22
C ARG A 135 -49.61 24.50 -14.70
N VAL A 136 -48.71 25.07 -15.51
CA VAL A 136 -48.62 24.83 -16.95
C VAL A 136 -48.32 23.36 -17.26
N ILE A 137 -47.46 22.72 -16.47
CA ILE A 137 -47.15 21.28 -16.60
C ILE A 137 -48.37 20.43 -16.21
N GLY A 138 -49.13 20.82 -15.18
CA GLY A 138 -50.36 20.13 -14.76
C GLY A 138 -51.54 20.34 -15.73
N GLU A 139 -51.58 21.45 -16.45
CA GLU A 139 -52.58 21.77 -17.47
C GLU A 139 -52.20 21.26 -18.87
N ALA A 140 -50.99 20.71 -19.04
CA ALA A 140 -50.57 20.12 -20.31
C ALA A 140 -51.53 18.96 -20.66
N PRO A 141 -52.30 19.06 -21.76
CA PRO A 141 -53.28 18.04 -22.10
C PRO A 141 -52.54 16.72 -22.30
N ALA A 142 -52.95 15.68 -21.57
CA ALA A 142 -52.51 14.31 -21.80
C ALA A 142 -52.68 14.06 -23.31
N ARG A 143 -51.56 13.92 -24.04
CA ARG A 143 -51.60 13.57 -25.46
C ARG A 143 -52.44 12.31 -25.56
N SER A 144 -53.64 12.43 -26.10
CA SER A 144 -54.52 11.32 -26.39
C SER A 144 -53.76 10.35 -27.31
N PRO A 145 -53.60 9.07 -26.93
CA PRO A 145 -53.07 8.10 -27.86
C PRO A 145 -54.13 7.82 -28.93
N SER A 146 -53.69 8.01 -30.18
CA SER A 146 -54.24 7.54 -31.47
C SER A 146 -55.73 7.82 -31.76
#